data_AF-A0AAN2PID6-F1
#
_entry.id   AF-A0AAN2PID6-F1
#
_cell.length_a   1.000
_cell.length_b   1.000
_cell.length_c   1.000
_cell.angle_alpha   90.00
_cell.angle_beta   90.00
_cell.angle_gamma   90.00
#
_symmetry.space_group_name_H-M   'P 1'
#
loop_
_entity.id
_entity.type
_entity.pdbx_description
1 polymer ?
#
loop_
_entity_poly.entity_id
_entity_poly.type
_entity_poly.pdbx_seq_one_letter_code
_entity_poly.pdbx_strand_id
1 'polypeptide(L)'
;MSFLFAFEEDQTFLSSIFDAIHDCVKIVDKDGNFIFINLSAERNMNIDREEWIGKNAKELLPNSVILDALHTGIPQFHKHSFVLNKNFIVHASPLTLNGDLVGAISTHKDGSEIEKLKESFDHFTINKYINYLENELHLIQMLPLEMKDFVISKDSTLIHELSKIKKLAPTDISILIRGESGVGKEVIAKNIHQLSNRMGKPYIPINCAAIPEALLESELFGYEEGAFTGAKKNGKKGKFELANKGTIFLDEIGDMSYHLQAKMLRVLQQKELVRVGGSEAIPLDVRVIAATNQDLESMIINNTFREDLYYRINGLTFTIPPLRERKMDIDVLILHYLKEFSYKYNKQKRLSQEAHHLLLNHSLLGNVRELINVLEHGFVLAENDEIQISDLPKSCIEGYMAQEEDIPQRRSKEIEASSFTLSDSDSLDFMENMSKLEVALIVKALKRSNNNRSKAIKMLGISRQSFYDRLKKYEKEISYYLK
;
A
#
# COMPACT_ATOMS: atom_id res chain seq x y z
N MET A 1 49.50 -29.76 -43.66
CA MET A 1 49.08 -28.57 -44.42
C MET A 1 48.25 -27.74 -43.47
N SER A 2 48.89 -26.66 -43.04
CA SER A 2 48.77 -25.96 -41.78
C SER A 2 47.65 -24.93 -41.79
N PHE A 3 47.12 -24.60 -40.61
CA PHE A 3 46.19 -23.49 -40.34
C PHE A 3 46.56 -22.16 -41.03
N LEU A 4 47.85 -21.96 -41.34
CA LEU A 4 48.37 -20.88 -42.18
C LEU A 4 47.73 -20.81 -43.58
N PHE A 5 47.45 -21.94 -44.24
CA PHE A 5 46.82 -21.93 -45.59
C PHE A 5 45.34 -21.52 -45.57
N ALA A 6 44.60 -21.80 -44.49
CA ALA A 6 43.22 -21.33 -44.35
C ALA A 6 43.14 -19.84 -43.95
N PHE A 7 44.21 -19.30 -43.37
CA PHE A 7 44.33 -17.88 -43.04
C PHE A 7 44.82 -17.03 -44.23
N GLU A 8 45.53 -17.60 -45.20
CA GLU A 8 46.11 -16.85 -46.33
C GLU A 8 45.13 -16.61 -47.49
N GLU A 9 44.21 -17.54 -47.80
CA GLU A 9 43.29 -17.38 -48.94
C GLU A 9 42.02 -16.55 -48.62
N ASP A 10 41.63 -16.43 -47.35
CA ASP A 10 40.35 -15.80 -46.94
C ASP A 10 40.51 -14.77 -45.80
N GLN A 11 41.73 -14.23 -45.65
CA GLN A 11 42.10 -13.29 -44.60
C GLN A 11 41.19 -12.06 -44.56
N THR A 12 40.79 -11.58 -45.73
CA THR A 12 39.91 -10.41 -45.89
C THR A 12 38.49 -10.70 -45.43
N PHE A 13 37.97 -11.91 -45.68
CA PHE A 13 36.62 -12.31 -45.27
C PHE A 13 36.55 -12.53 -43.76
N LEU A 14 37.50 -13.28 -43.18
CA LEU A 14 37.58 -13.49 -41.74
C LEU A 14 37.80 -12.18 -40.97
N SER A 15 38.66 -11.28 -41.46
CA SER A 15 38.82 -9.95 -40.87
C SER A 15 37.49 -9.20 -40.86
N SER A 16 36.71 -9.25 -41.95
CA SER A 16 35.41 -8.58 -42.01
C SER A 16 34.40 -9.13 -40.98
N ILE A 17 34.41 -10.45 -40.73
CA ILE A 17 33.56 -11.08 -39.72
C ILE A 17 33.94 -10.60 -38.32
N PHE A 18 35.23 -10.64 -37.98
CA PHE A 18 35.68 -10.22 -36.65
C PHE A 18 35.56 -8.71 -36.44
N ASP A 19 35.69 -7.90 -37.49
CA ASP A 19 35.48 -6.45 -37.44
C ASP A 19 33.99 -6.07 -37.28
N ALA A 20 33.06 -6.93 -37.72
CA ALA A 20 31.63 -6.77 -37.46
C ALA A 20 31.23 -7.12 -36.01
N ILE A 21 32.11 -7.79 -35.26
CA ILE A 21 31.86 -8.11 -33.84
C ILE A 21 32.10 -6.85 -33.01
N HIS A 22 31.07 -6.45 -32.25
CA HIS A 22 31.13 -5.30 -31.34
C HIS A 22 32.09 -5.51 -30.15
N ASP A 23 32.28 -6.76 -29.71
CA ASP A 23 33.24 -7.09 -28.67
C ASP A 23 34.68 -6.96 -29.19
N CYS A 24 35.62 -6.61 -28.31
CA CYS A 24 37.03 -6.51 -28.67
C CYS A 24 37.62 -7.92 -28.82
N VAL A 25 38.18 -8.26 -29.97
CA VAL A 25 38.76 -9.58 -30.25
C VAL A 25 40.25 -9.46 -30.47
N LYS A 26 41.03 -10.32 -29.80
CA LYS A 26 42.48 -10.46 -29.99
C LYS A 26 42.85 -11.93 -30.09
N ILE A 27 43.73 -12.27 -31.01
CA ILE A 27 44.21 -13.64 -31.24
C ILE A 27 45.73 -13.66 -31.20
N VAL A 28 46.29 -14.66 -30.51
CA VAL A 28 47.73 -14.93 -30.47
C VAL A 28 48.05 -16.31 -31.04
N ASP A 29 49.24 -16.47 -31.60
CA ASP A 29 49.79 -17.78 -31.98
C ASP A 29 50.24 -18.60 -30.75
N LYS A 30 50.73 -19.81 -30.99
CA LYS A 30 51.26 -20.73 -29.97
C LYS A 30 52.42 -20.15 -29.16
N ASP A 31 53.17 -19.19 -29.72
CA ASP A 31 54.33 -18.57 -29.12
C ASP A 31 53.94 -17.26 -28.38
N GLY A 32 52.65 -16.89 -28.44
CA GLY A 32 52.07 -15.73 -27.77
C GLY A 32 52.17 -14.44 -28.59
N ASN A 33 52.50 -14.48 -29.87
CA ASN A 33 52.55 -13.29 -30.72
C ASN A 33 51.16 -12.94 -31.24
N PHE A 34 50.79 -11.66 -31.26
CA PHE A 34 49.51 -11.24 -31.80
C PHE A 34 49.45 -11.47 -33.31
N ILE A 35 48.46 -12.25 -33.75
CA ILE A 35 48.22 -12.51 -35.18
C ILE A 35 47.00 -11.76 -35.71
N PHE A 36 46.08 -11.34 -34.82
CA PHE A 36 44.89 -10.61 -35.22
C PHE A 36 44.31 -9.76 -34.08
N ILE A 37 43.85 -8.55 -34.43
CA ILE A 37 43.17 -7.60 -33.54
C ILE A 37 42.07 -6.93 -34.35
N ASN A 38 40.81 -7.00 -33.89
CA ASN A 38 39.69 -6.39 -34.62
C ASN A 38 39.58 -4.87 -34.38
N LEU A 39 38.83 -4.18 -35.25
CA LEU A 39 38.57 -2.74 -35.15
C LEU A 39 37.95 -2.33 -33.80
N SER A 40 37.14 -3.19 -33.20
CA SER A 40 36.54 -2.93 -31.88
C SER A 40 37.61 -2.87 -30.79
N ALA A 41 38.61 -3.76 -30.82
CA ALA A 41 39.72 -3.74 -29.87
C ALA A 41 40.62 -2.51 -30.07
N GLU A 42 40.95 -2.16 -31.32
CA GLU A 42 41.70 -0.95 -31.68
C GLU A 42 41.04 0.32 -31.10
N ARG A 43 39.74 0.50 -31.38
CA ARG A 43 38.97 1.67 -30.93
C ARG A 43 38.75 1.71 -29.42
N ASN A 44 38.33 0.60 -28.82
CA ASN A 44 37.87 0.59 -27.43
C ASN A 44 39.01 0.48 -26.42
N MET A 45 40.14 -0.12 -26.81
CA MET A 45 41.32 -0.29 -25.97
C MET A 45 42.45 0.69 -26.32
N ASN A 46 42.26 1.56 -27.34
CA ASN A 46 43.24 2.53 -27.84
C ASN A 46 44.62 1.90 -28.08
N ILE A 47 44.60 0.77 -28.78
CA ILE A 47 45.79 0.03 -29.20
C ILE A 47 45.98 0.25 -30.69
N ASP A 48 47.22 0.45 -31.13
CA ASP A 48 47.54 0.46 -32.55
C ASP A 48 47.71 -0.98 -33.01
N ARG A 49 46.74 -1.49 -33.78
CA ARG A 49 46.78 -2.91 -34.20
C ARG A 49 47.97 -3.20 -35.11
N GLU A 50 48.41 -2.26 -35.94
CA GLU A 50 49.56 -2.46 -36.84
C GLU A 50 50.86 -2.54 -36.04
N GLU A 51 50.95 -1.80 -34.95
CA GLU A 51 52.11 -1.82 -34.06
C GLU A 51 52.15 -3.04 -33.13
N TRP A 52 51.00 -3.69 -32.90
CA TRP A 52 50.86 -4.81 -31.96
C TRP A 52 50.94 -6.18 -32.65
N ILE A 53 50.51 -6.28 -33.91
CA ILE A 53 50.64 -7.52 -34.68
C ILE A 53 52.12 -7.90 -34.80
N GLY A 54 52.43 -9.17 -34.51
CA GLY A 54 53.79 -9.73 -34.52
C GLY A 54 54.58 -9.49 -33.22
N LYS A 55 54.12 -8.63 -32.31
CA LYS A 55 54.74 -8.48 -30.98
C LYS A 55 54.22 -9.53 -30.00
N ASN A 56 55.05 -9.88 -29.03
CA ASN A 56 54.69 -10.89 -28.05
C ASN A 56 53.76 -10.33 -26.96
N ALA A 57 52.66 -11.04 -26.68
CA ALA A 57 51.69 -10.65 -25.66
C ALA A 57 52.29 -10.60 -24.26
N LYS A 58 53.36 -11.34 -23.97
CA LYS A 58 54.06 -11.29 -22.67
C LYS A 58 54.76 -9.95 -22.43
N GLU A 59 55.23 -9.30 -23.49
CA GLU A 59 55.92 -8.01 -23.39
C GLU A 59 54.93 -6.85 -23.26
N LEU A 60 53.86 -6.89 -24.06
CA LEU A 60 52.85 -5.83 -24.08
C LEU A 60 51.83 -5.96 -22.94
N LEU A 61 51.48 -7.19 -22.57
CA LEU A 61 50.45 -7.51 -21.57
C LEU A 61 50.86 -8.73 -20.70
N PRO A 62 51.85 -8.58 -19.81
CA PRO A 62 52.47 -9.69 -19.05
C PRO A 62 51.50 -10.49 -18.18
N ASN A 63 50.36 -9.92 -17.79
CA ASN A 63 49.33 -10.55 -16.96
C ASN A 63 47.98 -10.69 -17.69
N SER A 64 48.02 -10.96 -19.00
CA SER A 64 46.79 -11.06 -19.78
C SER A 64 46.14 -12.45 -19.70
N VAL A 65 44.81 -12.43 -19.61
CA VAL A 65 43.95 -13.63 -19.59
C VAL A 65 44.14 -14.51 -20.84
N ILE A 66 44.56 -13.93 -21.97
CA ILE A 66 44.87 -14.68 -23.19
C ILE A 66 46.12 -15.56 -23.04
N LEU A 67 47.14 -15.10 -22.30
CA LEU A 67 48.33 -15.90 -22.00
C LEU A 67 48.00 -17.02 -21.01
N ASP A 68 47.12 -16.76 -20.04
CA ASP A 68 46.66 -17.79 -19.11
C ASP A 68 45.96 -18.94 -19.86
N ALA A 69 45.06 -18.62 -20.79
CA ALA A 69 44.39 -19.62 -21.62
C ALA A 69 45.37 -20.37 -22.54
N LEU A 70 46.37 -19.66 -23.08
CA LEU A 70 47.41 -20.25 -23.93
C LEU A 70 48.30 -21.23 -23.16
N HIS A 71 48.79 -20.84 -21.98
CA HIS A 71 49.69 -21.67 -21.17
C HIS A 71 48.99 -22.85 -20.49
N THR A 72 47.76 -22.64 -20.00
CA THR A 72 47.02 -23.68 -19.28
C THR A 72 46.33 -24.65 -20.22
N GLY A 73 46.05 -24.26 -21.47
CA GLY A 73 45.21 -25.03 -22.38
C GLY A 73 43.76 -25.15 -21.89
N ILE A 74 43.34 -24.31 -20.93
CA ILE A 74 42.01 -24.32 -20.32
C ILE A 74 41.33 -22.97 -20.59
N PRO A 75 40.07 -22.97 -21.10
CA PRO A 75 39.29 -21.74 -21.25
C PRO A 75 39.16 -20.94 -19.95
N GLN A 76 39.37 -19.63 -20.03
CA GLN A 76 39.21 -18.68 -18.94
C GLN A 76 37.94 -17.87 -19.16
N PHE A 77 37.02 -17.87 -18.20
CA PHE A 77 35.73 -17.16 -18.30
C PHE A 77 35.61 -16.09 -17.20
N HIS A 78 34.82 -15.04 -17.49
CA HIS A 78 34.44 -13.99 -16.53
C HIS A 78 35.61 -13.34 -15.77
N LYS A 79 36.78 -13.18 -16.41
CA LYS A 79 37.91 -12.47 -15.80
C LYS A 79 37.71 -10.97 -15.97
N HIS A 80 38.07 -10.21 -14.95
CA HIS A 80 38.04 -8.75 -15.02
C HIS A 80 39.39 -8.23 -15.48
N SER A 81 39.39 -7.33 -16.47
CA SER A 81 40.59 -6.63 -16.93
C SER A 81 40.32 -5.13 -16.93
N PHE A 82 41.27 -4.36 -16.41
CA PHE A 82 41.18 -2.91 -16.40
C PHE A 82 42.18 -2.33 -17.40
N VAL A 83 41.68 -1.62 -18.42
CA VAL A 83 42.51 -1.02 -19.47
C VAL A 83 42.03 0.42 -19.68
N LEU A 84 42.94 1.39 -19.59
CA LEU A 84 42.68 2.82 -19.83
C LEU A 84 41.42 3.35 -19.12
N ASN A 85 41.29 3.05 -17.84
CA ASN A 85 40.18 3.48 -17.00
C ASN A 85 38.80 2.89 -17.37
N LYS A 86 38.77 1.81 -18.15
CA LYS A 86 37.56 1.02 -18.47
C LYS A 86 37.66 -0.41 -17.95
N ASN A 87 36.55 -0.90 -17.40
CA ASN A 87 36.38 -2.28 -16.98
C ASN A 87 35.96 -3.14 -18.16
N PHE A 88 36.69 -4.23 -18.41
CA PHE A 88 36.33 -5.25 -19.39
C PHE A 88 36.09 -6.59 -18.71
N ILE A 89 35.06 -7.30 -19.19
CA ILE A 89 34.86 -8.72 -18.89
C ILE A 89 35.51 -9.51 -20.03
N VAL A 90 36.46 -10.37 -19.67
CA VAL A 90 37.36 -11.06 -20.59
C VAL A 90 37.10 -12.55 -20.56
N HIS A 91 36.83 -13.10 -21.74
CA HIS A 91 36.84 -14.54 -21.97
C HIS A 91 38.03 -14.87 -22.87
N ALA A 92 38.78 -15.92 -22.54
CA ALA A 92 39.86 -16.41 -23.38
C ALA A 92 39.76 -17.92 -23.56
N SER A 93 40.08 -18.42 -24.73
CA SER A 93 40.03 -19.85 -25.03
C SER A 93 41.22 -20.27 -25.89
N PRO A 94 41.84 -21.42 -25.61
CA PRO A 94 42.86 -21.99 -26.48
C PRO A 94 42.24 -22.37 -27.82
N LEU A 95 42.98 -22.14 -28.89
CA LEU A 95 42.64 -22.58 -30.24
C LEU A 95 43.37 -23.90 -30.49
N THR A 96 42.61 -24.96 -30.76
CA THR A 96 43.18 -26.28 -31.08
C THR A 96 42.76 -26.70 -32.49
N LEU A 97 43.69 -27.27 -33.24
CA LEU A 97 43.44 -27.83 -34.56
C LEU A 97 43.97 -29.26 -34.59
N ASN A 98 43.11 -30.22 -34.94
CA ASN A 98 43.44 -31.65 -34.95
C ASN A 98 44.03 -32.17 -33.63
N GLY A 99 43.69 -31.53 -32.50
CA GLY A 99 44.19 -31.86 -31.17
C GLY A 99 45.44 -31.09 -30.73
N ASP A 100 46.09 -30.36 -31.64
CA ASP A 100 47.28 -29.56 -31.33
C ASP A 100 46.89 -28.11 -30.99
N LEU A 101 47.49 -27.55 -29.93
CA LEU A 101 47.34 -26.14 -29.57
C LEU A 101 48.04 -25.25 -30.62
N VAL A 102 47.27 -24.42 -31.31
CA VAL A 102 47.76 -23.52 -32.36
C VAL A 102 47.80 -22.06 -31.93
N GLY A 103 47.14 -21.69 -30.83
CA GLY A 103 47.11 -20.33 -30.30
C GLY A 103 46.02 -20.13 -29.25
N ALA A 104 45.63 -18.88 -29.03
CA ALA A 104 44.51 -18.52 -28.15
C ALA A 104 43.75 -17.30 -28.67
N ILE A 105 42.45 -17.25 -28.41
CA ILE A 105 41.58 -16.11 -28.70
C ILE A 105 41.08 -15.51 -27.39
N SER A 106 40.96 -14.19 -27.32
CA SER A 106 40.28 -13.50 -26.24
C SER A 106 39.26 -12.50 -26.75
N THR A 107 38.13 -12.44 -26.06
CA THR A 107 37.09 -11.43 -26.25
C THR A 107 37.01 -10.54 -25.01
N HIS A 108 36.89 -9.23 -25.21
CA HIS A 108 36.78 -8.24 -24.14
C HIS A 108 35.50 -7.44 -24.38
N LYS A 109 34.54 -7.61 -23.47
CA LYS A 109 33.27 -6.89 -23.49
C LYS A 109 33.32 -5.73 -22.50
N ASP A 110 32.86 -4.56 -22.91
CA ASP A 110 32.79 -3.39 -22.03
C ASP A 110 31.84 -3.69 -20.86
N GLY A 111 32.38 -3.69 -19.64
CA GLY A 111 31.63 -3.96 -18.42
C GLY A 111 30.69 -2.82 -18.03
N SER A 112 30.90 -1.61 -18.56
CA SER A 112 30.10 -0.43 -18.23
C SER A 112 28.67 -0.50 -18.76
N GLU A 113 28.40 -1.21 -19.86
CA GLU A 113 27.02 -1.47 -20.32
C GLU A 113 26.29 -2.46 -19.40
N ILE A 114 27.01 -3.45 -18.87
CA ILE A 114 26.46 -4.42 -17.91
C ILE A 114 26.21 -3.74 -16.55
N GLU A 115 27.12 -2.85 -16.13
CA GLU A 115 26.91 -1.98 -14.96
C GLU A 115 25.75 -1.02 -15.17
N LYS A 116 25.64 -0.35 -16.32
CA LYS A 116 24.46 0.49 -16.66
C LYS A 116 23.17 -0.32 -16.70
N LEU A 117 23.20 -1.56 -17.20
CA LEU A 117 22.05 -2.46 -17.12
C LEU A 117 21.70 -2.79 -15.66
N LYS A 118 22.71 -3.09 -14.82
CA LYS A 118 22.51 -3.30 -13.37
C LYS A 118 22.00 -2.05 -12.65
N GLU A 119 22.47 -0.87 -13.02
CA GLU A 119 22.03 0.41 -12.48
C GLU A 119 20.60 0.75 -12.94
N SER A 120 20.24 0.38 -14.17
CA SER A 120 18.87 0.50 -14.70
C SER A 120 17.89 -0.51 -14.09
N PHE A 121 18.39 -1.58 -13.46
CA PHE A 121 17.65 -2.35 -12.45
C PHE A 121 17.70 -1.58 -11.12
N ASP A 122 16.97 -0.46 -11.12
CA ASP A 122 16.88 0.58 -10.11
C ASP A 122 17.34 0.19 -8.68
N HIS A 123 18.49 0.74 -8.30
CA HIS A 123 18.92 0.92 -6.91
C HIS A 123 17.81 1.63 -6.08
N PHE A 124 16.93 2.40 -6.72
CA PHE A 124 15.74 2.99 -6.11
C PHE A 124 14.64 1.95 -5.80
N THR A 125 14.36 1.01 -6.69
CA THR A 125 13.35 -0.04 -6.48
C THR A 125 13.87 -1.08 -5.48
N ILE A 126 15.14 -1.45 -5.59
CA ILE A 126 15.77 -2.39 -4.66
C ILE A 126 15.90 -1.77 -3.28
N ASN A 127 16.39 -0.52 -3.12
CA ASN A 127 16.43 0.10 -1.79
C ASN A 127 15.06 0.47 -1.26
N LYS A 128 14.06 0.76 -2.11
CA LYS A 128 12.67 0.90 -1.67
C LYS A 128 12.12 -0.43 -1.18
N TYR A 129 12.47 -1.54 -1.83
CA TYR A 129 12.05 -2.88 -1.43
C TYR A 129 12.82 -3.39 -0.21
N ILE A 130 14.12 -3.10 -0.09
CA ILE A 130 14.95 -3.37 1.09
C ILE A 130 14.47 -2.49 2.25
N ASN A 131 14.26 -1.19 2.07
CA ASN A 131 13.67 -0.34 3.10
C ASN A 131 12.24 -0.79 3.45
N TYR A 132 11.46 -1.27 2.48
CA TYR A 132 10.13 -1.85 2.76
C TYR A 132 10.24 -3.13 3.60
N LEU A 133 11.17 -4.03 3.26
CA LEU A 133 11.43 -5.28 3.98
C LEU A 133 12.07 -5.04 5.35
N GLU A 134 13.00 -4.07 5.46
CA GLU A 134 13.62 -3.64 6.70
C GLU A 134 12.60 -2.94 7.59
N ASN A 135 11.73 -2.09 7.04
CA ASN A 135 10.60 -1.54 7.79
C ASN A 135 9.60 -2.64 8.20
N GLU A 136 9.27 -3.60 7.35
CA GLU A 136 8.46 -4.77 7.73
C GLU A 136 9.13 -5.56 8.87
N LEU A 137 10.43 -5.86 8.77
CA LEU A 137 11.21 -6.55 9.80
C LEU A 137 11.25 -5.75 11.11
N HIS A 138 11.41 -4.43 11.03
CA HIS A 138 11.49 -3.54 12.18
C HIS A 138 10.11 -3.34 12.84
N LEU A 139 9.03 -3.27 12.06
CA LEU A 139 7.64 -3.27 12.54
C LEU A 139 7.29 -4.60 13.25
N ILE A 140 7.75 -5.72 12.70
CA ILE A 140 7.63 -7.07 13.30
C ILE A 140 8.46 -7.21 14.58
N GLN A 141 9.51 -6.41 14.76
CA GLN A 141 10.41 -6.40 15.93
C GLN A 141 10.02 -5.40 17.02
N MET A 142 9.23 -4.35 16.71
CA MET A 142 8.82 -3.33 17.70
C MET A 142 7.66 -3.76 18.59
N LEU A 143 6.79 -4.64 18.09
CA LEU A 143 5.76 -5.27 18.93
C LEU A 143 6.39 -6.42 19.72
N PRO A 144 6.25 -6.44 21.06
CA PRO A 144 6.69 -7.57 21.86
C PRO A 144 5.92 -8.82 21.38
N LEU A 145 6.52 -10.00 21.49
CA LEU A 145 5.88 -11.28 21.14
C LEU A 145 4.48 -11.44 21.77
N GLU A 146 4.24 -10.81 22.91
CA GLU A 146 2.97 -10.80 23.66
C GLU A 146 1.85 -9.96 23.01
N MET A 147 2.14 -9.04 22.07
CA MET A 147 1.12 -8.22 21.38
C MET A 147 0.88 -8.64 19.92
N LYS A 148 1.69 -9.56 19.38
CA LYS A 148 1.56 -10.04 17.99
C LYS A 148 0.21 -10.72 17.73
N ASP A 149 -0.43 -11.24 18.77
CA ASP A 149 -1.74 -11.89 18.65
C ASP A 149 -2.91 -10.90 18.67
N PHE A 150 -2.71 -9.60 18.93
CA PHE A 150 -3.83 -8.72 19.31
C PHE A 150 -3.94 -7.38 18.58
N VAL A 151 -2.86 -6.80 18.04
CA VAL A 151 -2.97 -5.56 17.25
C VAL A 151 -2.34 -5.78 15.88
N ILE A 152 -3.19 -5.71 14.86
CA ILE A 152 -2.80 -5.87 13.45
C ILE A 152 -2.79 -4.48 12.84
N SER A 153 -1.59 -3.93 12.62
CA SER A 153 -1.42 -2.62 11.99
C SER A 153 -0.06 -2.55 11.28
N LYS A 154 -0.01 -1.82 10.18
CA LYS A 154 1.21 -1.36 9.49
C LYS A 154 1.41 0.15 9.62
N ASP A 155 0.45 0.87 10.21
CA ASP A 155 0.58 2.30 10.45
C ASP A 155 1.62 2.59 11.55
N SER A 156 2.74 3.21 11.16
CA SER A 156 3.85 3.49 12.06
C SER A 156 3.48 4.43 13.21
N THR A 157 2.52 5.34 12.99
CA THR A 157 2.10 6.32 13.99
C THR A 157 1.29 5.64 15.08
N LEU A 158 0.31 4.81 14.68
CA LEU A 158 -0.49 4.01 15.58
C LEU A 158 0.38 3.03 16.36
N ILE A 159 1.32 2.36 15.70
CA ILE A 159 2.25 1.43 16.37
C ILE A 159 3.11 2.17 17.39
N HIS A 160 3.63 3.36 17.04
CA HIS A 160 4.40 4.17 17.98
C HIS A 160 3.57 4.59 19.19
N GLU A 161 2.34 5.07 19.00
CA GLU A 161 1.44 5.41 20.09
C GLU A 161 1.13 4.20 20.98
N LEU A 162 0.76 3.07 20.39
CA LEU A 162 0.44 1.84 21.12
C LEU A 162 1.68 1.24 21.81
N SER A 163 2.90 1.51 21.33
CA SER A 163 4.12 1.07 22.00
C SER A 163 4.25 1.64 23.42
N LYS A 164 3.66 2.82 23.68
CA LYS A 164 3.63 3.43 25.01
C LYS A 164 2.86 2.57 26.01
N ILE A 165 1.89 1.77 25.55
CA ILE A 165 1.09 0.87 26.40
C ILE A 165 2.00 -0.04 27.23
N LYS A 166 3.11 -0.55 26.70
CA LYS A 166 4.06 -1.38 27.46
C LYS A 166 4.55 -0.72 28.74
N LYS A 167 4.85 0.57 28.68
CA LYS A 167 5.40 1.33 29.82
C LYS A 167 4.29 1.71 30.81
N LEU A 168 3.07 1.87 30.31
CA LEU A 168 1.94 2.42 31.07
C LEU A 168 1.04 1.33 31.67
N ALA A 169 0.98 0.16 31.03
CA ALA A 169 0.16 -0.96 31.48
C ALA A 169 0.51 -1.40 32.91
N PRO A 170 1.78 -1.42 33.37
CA PRO A 170 2.10 -1.73 34.76
C PRO A 170 1.59 -0.70 35.79
N THR A 171 1.24 0.52 35.37
CA THR A 171 0.77 1.59 36.26
C THR A 171 -0.75 1.56 36.47
N ASP A 172 -1.24 2.24 37.49
CA ASP A 172 -2.69 2.42 37.77
C ASP A 172 -3.27 3.71 37.17
N ILE A 173 -2.55 4.38 36.25
CA ILE A 173 -3.07 5.58 35.57
C ILE A 173 -4.36 5.23 34.79
N SER A 174 -5.34 6.13 34.85
CA SER A 174 -6.56 6.03 34.04
C SER A 174 -6.23 6.29 32.58
N ILE A 175 -6.85 5.51 31.70
CA ILE A 175 -6.62 5.58 30.26
C ILE A 175 -7.95 5.82 29.56
N LEU A 176 -7.99 6.84 28.70
CA LEU A 176 -9.10 7.16 27.82
C LEU A 176 -8.74 6.77 26.38
N ILE A 177 -9.55 5.92 25.76
CA ILE A 177 -9.38 5.48 24.38
C ILE A 177 -10.43 6.18 23.52
N ARG A 178 -9.98 7.05 22.62
CA ARG A 178 -10.82 7.78 21.67
C ARG A 178 -10.78 7.12 20.30
N GLY A 179 -11.91 7.13 19.61
CA GLY A 179 -11.99 6.69 18.22
C GLY A 179 -13.41 6.31 17.84
N GLU A 180 -13.66 6.25 16.55
CA GLU A 180 -14.97 5.89 16.00
C GLU A 180 -15.44 4.49 16.43
N SER A 181 -16.71 4.19 16.19
CA SER A 181 -17.21 2.83 16.43
C SER A 181 -16.51 1.84 15.50
N GLY A 182 -16.16 0.66 16.03
CA GLY A 182 -15.57 -0.42 15.24
C GLY A 182 -14.06 -0.29 14.93
N VAL A 183 -13.33 0.68 15.50
CA VAL A 183 -11.87 0.81 15.28
C VAL A 183 -11.00 -0.17 16.08
N GLY A 184 -11.57 -0.86 17.08
CA GLY A 184 -10.86 -1.82 17.94
C GLY A 184 -10.56 -1.34 19.37
N LYS A 185 -11.34 -0.39 19.91
CA LYS A 185 -11.15 0.15 21.28
C LYS A 185 -11.11 -0.94 22.37
N GLU A 186 -12.03 -1.90 22.29
CA GLU A 186 -12.12 -3.03 23.24
C GLU A 186 -10.88 -3.92 23.22
N VAL A 187 -10.34 -4.21 22.02
CA VAL A 187 -9.13 -5.02 21.85
C VAL A 187 -7.95 -4.34 22.55
N ILE A 188 -7.80 -3.03 22.37
CA ILE A 188 -6.73 -2.25 23.02
C ILE A 188 -6.92 -2.23 24.55
N ALA A 189 -8.15 -2.03 25.05
CA ALA A 189 -8.43 -2.06 26.48
C ALA A 189 -8.07 -3.40 27.13
N LYS A 190 -8.41 -4.51 26.46
CA LYS A 190 -8.07 -5.86 26.91
C LYS A 190 -6.55 -6.07 26.93
N ASN A 191 -5.82 -5.57 25.93
CA ASN A 191 -4.36 -5.63 25.88
C ASN A 191 -3.70 -4.84 27.01
N ILE A 192 -4.20 -3.65 27.31
CA ILE A 192 -3.71 -2.84 28.45
C ILE A 192 -3.86 -3.64 29.76
N HIS A 193 -4.99 -4.32 29.95
CA HIS A 193 -5.18 -5.16 31.13
C HIS A 193 -4.22 -6.36 31.16
N GLN A 194 -4.06 -7.05 30.03
CA GLN A 194 -3.14 -8.19 29.94
C GLN A 194 -1.69 -7.79 30.22
N LEU A 195 -1.23 -6.63 29.76
CA LEU A 195 0.13 -6.15 29.99
C LEU A 195 0.33 -5.48 31.37
N SER A 196 -0.69 -5.48 32.23
CA SER A 196 -0.65 -4.81 33.52
C SER A 196 -0.22 -5.70 34.67
N ASN A 197 0.11 -5.08 35.81
CA ASN A 197 0.31 -5.80 37.08
C ASN A 197 -0.97 -6.48 37.60
N ARG A 198 -2.12 -6.24 36.95
CA ARG A 198 -3.42 -6.86 37.23
C ARG A 198 -3.73 -7.99 36.25
N MET A 199 -2.77 -8.47 35.46
CA MET A 199 -2.93 -9.66 34.62
C MET A 199 -3.45 -10.84 35.46
N GLY A 200 -4.44 -11.56 34.95
CA GLY A 200 -5.08 -12.68 35.65
C GLY A 200 -6.06 -12.29 36.77
N LYS A 201 -6.25 -10.98 37.02
CA LYS A 201 -7.33 -10.45 37.88
C LYS A 201 -8.60 -10.23 37.04
N PRO A 202 -9.76 -9.95 37.67
CA PRO A 202 -10.99 -9.70 36.92
C PRO A 202 -10.83 -8.55 35.92
N TYR A 203 -11.27 -8.79 34.69
CA TYR A 203 -11.47 -7.77 33.65
C TYR A 203 -12.96 -7.71 33.35
N ILE A 204 -13.60 -6.59 33.69
CA ILE A 204 -15.05 -6.42 33.58
C ILE A 204 -15.36 -5.36 32.52
N PRO A 205 -15.70 -5.76 31.28
CA PRO A 205 -16.15 -4.83 30.24
C PRO A 205 -17.64 -4.50 30.42
N ILE A 206 -17.98 -3.24 30.20
CA ILE A 206 -19.36 -2.72 30.22
C ILE A 206 -19.49 -1.71 29.10
N ASN A 207 -20.51 -1.88 28.27
CA ASN A 207 -20.89 -0.88 27.28
C ASN A 207 -22.05 -0.04 27.85
N CYS A 208 -21.79 1.25 28.06
CA CYS A 208 -22.75 2.18 28.66
C CYS A 208 -23.93 2.48 27.73
N ALA A 209 -23.73 2.43 26.42
CA ALA A 209 -24.77 2.69 25.42
C ALA A 209 -25.75 1.51 25.26
N ALA A 210 -25.30 0.27 25.54
CA ALA A 210 -26.09 -0.94 25.33
C ALA A 210 -27.13 -1.20 26.45
N ILE A 211 -26.99 -0.56 27.62
CA ILE A 211 -27.83 -0.80 28.79
C ILE A 211 -28.71 0.43 29.03
N PRO A 212 -30.04 0.27 29.14
CA PRO A 212 -30.93 1.38 29.50
C PRO A 212 -30.49 2.06 30.81
N GLU A 213 -30.58 3.39 30.87
CA GLU A 213 -30.10 4.19 32.01
C GLU A 213 -30.60 3.67 33.36
N ALA A 214 -31.89 3.35 33.45
CA ALA A 214 -32.53 2.83 34.67
C ALA A 214 -31.90 1.52 35.19
N LEU A 215 -31.32 0.70 34.29
CA LEU A 215 -30.64 -0.53 34.64
C LEU A 215 -29.15 -0.33 34.82
N LEU A 216 -28.54 0.59 34.06
CA LEU A 216 -27.10 0.84 34.08
C LEU A 216 -26.60 1.19 35.49
N GLU A 217 -27.36 1.97 36.25
CA GLU A 217 -27.04 2.28 37.64
C GLU A 217 -26.89 1.02 38.49
N SER A 218 -27.91 0.16 38.45
CA SER A 218 -27.99 -1.07 39.23
C SER A 218 -26.96 -2.12 38.78
N GLU A 219 -26.59 -2.12 37.50
CA GLU A 219 -25.51 -2.97 36.98
C GLU A 219 -24.14 -2.47 37.45
N LEU A 220 -23.85 -1.17 37.36
CA LEU A 220 -22.55 -0.61 37.74
C LEU A 220 -22.31 -0.72 39.24
N PHE A 221 -23.27 -0.26 40.04
CA PHE A 221 -23.10 -0.02 41.47
C PHE A 221 -23.73 -1.10 42.36
N GLY A 222 -24.59 -1.95 41.80
CA GLY A 222 -25.33 -2.94 42.58
C GLY A 222 -26.46 -2.31 43.39
N TYR A 223 -27.24 -3.15 44.05
CA TYR A 223 -28.36 -2.71 44.87
C TYR A 223 -28.56 -3.62 46.08
N GLU A 224 -29.12 -3.07 47.15
CA GLU A 224 -29.56 -3.82 48.33
C GLU A 224 -31.00 -4.34 48.19
N GLU A 225 -31.37 -5.28 49.06
CA GLU A 225 -32.75 -5.74 49.15
C GLU A 225 -33.70 -4.55 49.39
N GLY A 226 -34.81 -4.50 48.65
CA GLY A 226 -35.82 -3.46 48.81
C GLY A 226 -35.48 -2.10 48.18
N ALA A 227 -34.37 -1.96 47.44
CA ALA A 227 -34.00 -0.70 46.79
C ALA A 227 -35.04 -0.17 45.78
N PHE A 228 -35.78 -1.06 45.11
CA PHE A 228 -36.87 -0.73 44.18
C PHE A 228 -37.84 -1.91 44.02
N THR A 229 -39.00 -1.68 43.40
CA THR A 229 -40.00 -2.71 43.12
C THR A 229 -39.44 -3.78 42.16
N GLY A 230 -39.27 -5.02 42.66
CA GLY A 230 -38.65 -6.11 41.91
C GLY A 230 -37.17 -6.39 42.26
N ALA A 231 -36.60 -5.67 43.24
CA ALA A 231 -35.28 -6.00 43.78
C ALA A 231 -35.25 -7.43 44.35
N LYS A 232 -34.18 -8.17 44.04
CA LYS A 232 -33.96 -9.51 44.61
C LYS A 232 -33.78 -9.42 46.13
N LYS A 233 -34.31 -10.41 46.85
CA LYS A 233 -34.20 -10.53 48.33
C LYS A 233 -32.76 -10.54 48.86
N ASN A 234 -31.77 -10.89 48.04
CA ASN A 234 -30.37 -10.90 48.47
C ASN A 234 -29.56 -9.73 47.87
N GLY A 235 -30.23 -8.74 47.28
CA GLY A 235 -29.58 -7.68 46.50
C GLY A 235 -28.84 -8.22 45.26
N LYS A 236 -28.00 -7.37 44.67
CA LYS A 236 -27.10 -7.72 43.57
C LYS A 236 -25.80 -6.92 43.68
N LYS A 237 -24.65 -7.60 43.56
CA LYS A 237 -23.34 -6.94 43.48
C LYS A 237 -23.20 -6.15 42.18
N GLY A 238 -22.64 -4.95 42.28
CA GLY A 238 -22.32 -4.12 41.12
C GLY A 238 -21.11 -4.64 40.36
N LYS A 239 -20.97 -4.22 39.11
CA LYS A 239 -19.81 -4.55 38.26
C LYS A 239 -18.51 -3.97 38.83
N PHE A 240 -18.56 -2.83 39.52
CA PHE A 240 -17.41 -2.30 40.25
C PHE A 240 -16.91 -3.23 41.34
N GLU A 241 -17.83 -3.86 42.11
CA GLU A 241 -17.45 -4.86 43.11
C GLU A 241 -16.83 -6.10 42.46
N LEU A 242 -17.39 -6.53 41.32
CA LEU A 242 -16.86 -7.68 40.56
C LEU A 242 -15.48 -7.38 39.96
N ALA A 243 -15.18 -6.12 39.66
CA ALA A 243 -13.90 -5.66 39.14
C ALA A 243 -12.84 -5.40 40.23
N ASN A 244 -13.18 -5.57 41.52
CA ASN A 244 -12.27 -5.24 42.62
C ASN A 244 -10.93 -6.00 42.51
N LYS A 245 -9.82 -5.29 42.76
CA LYS A 245 -8.42 -5.71 42.51
C LYS A 245 -8.07 -5.97 41.03
N GLY A 246 -8.99 -5.67 40.12
CA GLY A 246 -8.88 -5.91 38.69
C GLY A 246 -9.01 -4.62 37.89
N THR A 247 -9.64 -4.72 36.72
CA THR A 247 -9.83 -3.62 35.78
C THR A 247 -11.28 -3.58 35.30
N ILE A 248 -11.87 -2.39 35.32
CA ILE A 248 -13.15 -2.12 34.68
C ILE A 248 -12.90 -1.39 33.35
N PHE A 249 -13.53 -1.88 32.29
CA PHE A 249 -13.53 -1.22 30.99
C PHE A 249 -14.91 -0.63 30.72
N LEU A 250 -14.97 0.69 30.54
CA LEU A 250 -16.18 1.45 30.29
C LEU A 250 -16.19 1.89 28.82
N ASP A 251 -16.90 1.16 27.98
CA ASP A 251 -17.08 1.50 26.58
C ASP A 251 -18.25 2.48 26.41
N GLU A 252 -18.06 3.44 25.49
CA GLU A 252 -18.96 4.56 25.22
C GLU A 252 -19.36 5.35 26.50
N ILE A 253 -18.35 5.78 27.28
CA ILE A 253 -18.59 6.55 28.53
C ILE A 253 -19.32 7.89 28.31
N GLY A 254 -19.27 8.44 27.10
CA GLY A 254 -20.02 9.64 26.71
C GLY A 254 -21.54 9.46 26.79
N ASP A 255 -22.05 8.25 26.61
CA ASP A 255 -23.49 7.97 26.67
C ASP A 255 -24.05 7.86 28.11
N MET A 256 -23.20 8.05 29.12
CA MET A 256 -23.62 8.04 30.52
C MET A 256 -24.39 9.31 30.88
N SER A 257 -25.53 9.19 31.54
CA SER A 257 -26.29 10.36 32.01
C SER A 257 -25.52 11.18 33.03
N TYR A 258 -25.83 12.48 33.08
CA TYR A 258 -25.16 13.42 34.00
C TYR A 258 -25.28 12.99 35.48
N HIS A 259 -26.38 12.33 35.86
CA HIS A 259 -26.56 11.80 37.21
C HIS A 259 -25.59 10.65 37.52
N LEU A 260 -25.44 9.71 36.59
CA LEU A 260 -24.54 8.57 36.74
C LEU A 260 -23.07 9.02 36.74
N GLN A 261 -22.72 10.05 35.96
CA GLN A 261 -21.39 10.65 35.97
C GLN A 261 -20.98 11.14 37.38
N ALA A 262 -21.92 11.73 38.14
CA ALA A 262 -21.64 12.17 39.51
C ALA A 262 -21.37 11.01 40.47
N LYS A 263 -22.09 9.88 40.32
CA LYS A 263 -21.83 8.66 41.12
C LYS A 263 -20.52 8.00 40.73
N MET A 264 -20.23 7.93 39.42
CA MET A 264 -18.96 7.45 38.90
C MET A 264 -17.78 8.23 39.48
N LEU A 265 -17.86 9.57 39.46
CA LEU A 265 -16.83 10.44 40.02
C LEU A 265 -16.55 10.10 41.50
N ARG A 266 -17.59 9.93 42.31
CA ARG A 266 -17.45 9.58 43.73
C ARG A 266 -16.70 8.26 43.91
N VAL A 267 -17.04 7.23 43.13
CA VAL A 267 -16.36 5.93 43.17
C VAL A 267 -14.87 6.09 42.79
N LEU A 268 -14.58 6.85 41.74
CA LEU A 268 -13.20 7.06 41.28
C LEU A 268 -12.35 7.91 42.23
N GLN A 269 -12.96 8.87 42.94
CA GLN A 269 -12.27 9.75 43.87
C GLN A 269 -12.06 9.09 45.24
N GLN A 270 -13.13 8.58 45.85
CA GLN A 270 -13.11 8.02 47.20
C GLN A 270 -12.57 6.59 47.25
N LYS A 271 -12.52 5.90 46.10
CA LYS A 271 -12.20 4.46 46.03
C LYS A 271 -13.14 3.62 46.90
N GLU A 272 -14.39 4.05 46.99
CA GLU A 272 -15.44 3.39 47.75
C GLU A 272 -16.73 3.37 46.93
N LEU A 273 -17.53 2.34 47.13
CA LEU A 273 -18.82 2.17 46.49
C LEU A 273 -19.92 2.05 47.53
N VAL A 274 -21.02 2.77 47.30
CA VAL A 274 -22.28 2.58 48.03
C VAL A 274 -23.30 2.02 47.05
N ARG A 275 -23.93 0.88 47.42
CA ARG A 275 -24.97 0.25 46.59
C ARG A 275 -26.22 1.13 46.53
N VAL A 276 -26.99 0.98 45.46
CA VAL A 276 -28.29 1.67 45.35
C VAL A 276 -29.22 1.21 46.49
N GLY A 277 -29.75 2.18 47.24
CA GLY A 277 -30.60 1.94 48.41
C GLY A 277 -29.85 1.59 49.71
N GLY A 278 -28.53 1.38 49.63
CA GLY A 278 -27.70 1.06 50.79
C GLY A 278 -26.97 2.28 51.37
N SER A 279 -26.34 2.07 52.52
CA SER A 279 -25.50 3.07 53.21
C SER A 279 -24.09 2.57 53.51
N GLU A 280 -23.82 1.28 53.30
CA GLU A 280 -22.50 0.69 53.52
C GLU A 280 -21.51 1.13 52.43
N ALA A 281 -20.38 1.69 52.87
CA ALA A 281 -19.26 2.04 51.98
C ALA A 281 -18.34 0.83 51.81
N ILE A 282 -18.23 0.35 50.58
CA ILE A 282 -17.44 -0.82 50.19
C ILE A 282 -16.12 -0.32 49.58
N PRO A 283 -14.94 -0.54 50.21
CA PRO A 283 -13.67 -0.12 49.65
C PRO A 283 -13.33 -0.90 48.38
N LEU A 284 -12.87 -0.18 47.36
CA LEU A 284 -12.57 -0.67 46.02
C LEU A 284 -11.15 -0.31 45.58
N ASP A 285 -10.49 -1.28 44.98
CA ASP A 285 -9.23 -1.08 44.26
C ASP A 285 -9.42 -1.50 42.80
N VAL A 286 -9.92 -0.59 41.98
CA VAL A 286 -10.26 -0.87 40.57
C VAL A 286 -9.48 0.08 39.66
N ARG A 287 -8.76 -0.50 38.69
CA ARG A 287 -8.20 0.29 37.58
C ARG A 287 -9.29 0.56 36.55
N VAL A 288 -9.33 1.79 36.02
CA VAL A 288 -10.34 2.20 35.04
C VAL A 288 -9.70 2.47 33.69
N ILE A 289 -10.29 1.85 32.66
CA ILE A 289 -10.04 2.15 31.26
C ILE A 289 -11.38 2.60 30.67
N ALA A 290 -11.43 3.77 30.06
CA ALA A 290 -12.63 4.31 29.43
C ALA A 290 -12.44 4.41 27.91
N ALA A 291 -13.52 4.29 27.16
CA ALA A 291 -13.53 4.51 25.73
C ALA A 291 -14.75 5.34 25.30
N THR A 292 -14.60 6.10 24.22
CA THR A 292 -15.69 6.91 23.65
C THR A 292 -15.42 7.23 22.17
N ASN A 293 -16.47 7.34 21.37
CA ASN A 293 -16.44 7.98 20.06
C ASN A 293 -16.85 9.47 20.08
N GLN A 294 -17.36 9.97 21.20
CA GLN A 294 -17.84 11.35 21.34
C GLN A 294 -16.72 12.30 21.74
N ASP A 295 -16.88 13.57 21.35
CA ASP A 295 -16.01 14.67 21.77
C ASP A 295 -16.43 15.17 23.16
N LEU A 296 -15.75 14.66 24.19
CA LEU A 296 -16.06 14.98 25.59
C LEU A 296 -15.86 16.47 25.91
N GLU A 297 -14.92 17.15 25.26
CA GLU A 297 -14.66 18.58 25.44
C GLU A 297 -15.88 19.41 25.01
N SER A 298 -16.45 19.11 23.84
CA SER A 298 -17.69 19.73 23.38
C SER A 298 -18.86 19.43 24.32
N MET A 299 -18.93 18.22 24.88
CA MET A 299 -19.97 17.86 25.86
C MET A 299 -19.83 18.59 27.20
N ILE A 300 -18.61 18.89 27.63
CA ILE A 300 -18.36 19.71 28.82
C ILE A 300 -18.90 21.13 28.60
N ILE A 301 -18.61 21.72 27.44
CA ILE A 301 -19.13 23.06 27.06
C ILE A 301 -20.66 23.07 27.05
N ASN A 302 -21.27 21.97 26.58
CA ASN A 302 -22.72 21.81 26.53
C ASN A 302 -23.36 21.36 27.85
N ASN A 303 -22.60 21.23 28.95
CA ASN A 303 -23.03 20.72 30.24
C ASN A 303 -23.67 19.31 30.21
N THR A 304 -23.35 18.50 29.20
CA THR A 304 -23.79 17.10 29.09
C THR A 304 -22.76 16.12 29.64
N PHE A 305 -21.50 16.56 29.81
CA PHE A 305 -20.46 15.79 30.49
C PHE A 305 -19.79 16.62 31.59
N ARG A 306 -19.47 16.00 32.72
CA ARG A 306 -18.83 16.69 33.84
C ARG A 306 -17.32 16.84 33.63
N GLU A 307 -16.84 18.06 33.79
CA GLU A 307 -15.42 18.40 33.71
C GLU A 307 -14.57 17.66 34.77
N ASP A 308 -15.09 17.54 36.00
CA ASP A 308 -14.40 16.85 37.11
C ASP A 308 -14.18 15.35 36.83
N LEU A 309 -15.16 14.69 36.22
CA LEU A 309 -15.05 13.30 35.78
C LEU A 309 -14.07 13.16 34.62
N TYR A 310 -14.10 14.09 33.66
CA TYR A 310 -13.20 14.10 32.51
C TYR A 310 -11.74 14.06 32.94
N TYR A 311 -11.30 14.96 33.82
CA TYR A 311 -9.91 14.95 34.30
C TYR A 311 -9.55 13.71 35.10
N ARG A 312 -10.53 13.04 35.73
CA ARG A 312 -10.27 11.80 36.49
C ARG A 312 -10.06 10.59 35.58
N ILE A 313 -10.81 10.49 34.49
CA ILE A 313 -10.69 9.39 33.52
C ILE A 313 -9.60 9.65 32.47
N ASN A 314 -9.30 10.92 32.17
CA ASN A 314 -8.30 11.33 31.20
C ASN A 314 -6.92 11.50 31.84
N GLY A 315 -6.39 10.45 32.48
CA GLY A 315 -5.00 10.43 32.92
C GLY A 315 -4.04 10.36 31.72
N LEU A 316 -4.38 9.54 30.73
CA LEU A 316 -3.73 9.50 29.43
C LEU A 316 -4.76 9.19 28.34
N THR A 317 -4.67 9.86 27.19
CA THR A 317 -5.51 9.59 26.03
C THR A 317 -4.75 8.85 24.91
N PHE A 318 -5.38 7.83 24.35
CA PHE A 318 -5.01 7.23 23.07
C PHE A 318 -6.10 7.51 22.05
N THR A 319 -5.75 8.13 20.92
CA THR A 319 -6.69 8.37 19.82
C THR A 319 -6.40 7.40 18.69
N ILE A 320 -7.38 6.57 18.34
CA ILE A 320 -7.27 5.59 17.26
C ILE A 320 -7.92 6.20 16.02
N PRO A 321 -7.16 6.39 14.92
CA PRO A 321 -7.72 6.92 13.70
C PRO A 321 -8.67 5.90 13.04
N PRO A 322 -9.68 6.39 12.30
CA PRO A 322 -10.55 5.53 11.52
C PRO A 322 -9.78 4.78 10.44
N LEU A 323 -10.29 3.62 10.03
CA LEU A 323 -9.64 2.70 9.11
C LEU A 323 -9.30 3.34 7.76
N ARG A 324 -10.15 4.26 7.28
CA ARG A 324 -9.95 5.03 6.04
C ARG A 324 -8.70 5.92 6.05
N GLU A 325 -8.22 6.33 7.22
CA GLU A 325 -6.98 7.12 7.37
C GLU A 325 -5.74 6.23 7.46
N ARG A 326 -5.90 4.93 7.73
CA ARG A 326 -4.83 3.93 7.87
C ARG A 326 -4.97 2.81 6.83
N LYS A 327 -4.99 3.19 5.55
CA LYS A 327 -5.21 2.26 4.43
C LYS A 327 -4.24 1.06 4.39
N MET A 328 -3.00 1.24 4.86
CA MET A 328 -2.01 0.15 4.95
C MET A 328 -2.45 -0.99 5.89
N ASP A 329 -3.33 -0.72 6.85
CA ASP A 329 -3.87 -1.74 7.76
C ASP A 329 -4.90 -2.62 7.05
N ILE A 330 -5.61 -2.10 6.04
CA ILE A 330 -6.68 -2.82 5.33
C ILE A 330 -6.13 -4.12 4.72
N ASP A 331 -5.00 -4.06 4.02
CA ASP A 331 -4.38 -5.22 3.37
C ASP A 331 -4.05 -6.33 4.39
N VAL A 332 -3.50 -5.96 5.54
CA VAL A 332 -3.09 -6.91 6.58
C VAL A 332 -4.28 -7.50 7.30
N LEU A 333 -5.30 -6.68 7.56
CA LEU A 333 -6.55 -7.12 8.16
C LEU A 333 -7.26 -8.11 7.21
N ILE A 334 -7.30 -7.84 5.90
CA ILE A 334 -7.85 -8.76 4.91
C ILE A 334 -7.13 -10.11 4.97
N LEU A 335 -5.80 -10.11 4.90
CA LEU A 335 -5.00 -11.33 4.95
C LEU A 335 -5.22 -12.11 6.25
N HIS A 336 -5.29 -11.41 7.38
CA HIS A 336 -5.51 -12.03 8.69
C HIS A 336 -6.88 -12.71 8.77
N TYR A 337 -7.95 -11.96 8.47
CA TYR A 337 -9.31 -12.49 8.62
C TYR A 337 -9.66 -13.54 7.56
N LEU A 338 -9.16 -13.43 6.32
CA LEU A 338 -9.31 -14.51 5.34
C LEU A 338 -8.66 -15.80 5.83
N LYS A 339 -7.49 -15.73 6.47
CA LYS A 339 -6.83 -16.89 7.08
C LYS A 339 -7.66 -17.44 8.24
N GLU A 340 -8.20 -16.59 9.12
CA GLU A 340 -9.07 -16.99 10.22
C GLU A 340 -10.35 -17.70 9.72
N PHE A 341 -11.02 -17.14 8.72
CA PHE A 341 -12.19 -17.74 8.08
C PHE A 341 -11.85 -19.04 7.38
N SER A 342 -10.66 -19.13 6.79
CA SER A 342 -10.21 -20.37 6.15
C SER A 342 -10.12 -21.52 7.15
N TYR A 343 -9.62 -21.26 8.37
CA TYR A 343 -9.65 -22.24 9.46
C TYR A 343 -11.07 -22.53 9.96
N LYS A 344 -11.89 -21.48 10.14
CA LYS A 344 -13.26 -21.59 10.67
C LYS A 344 -14.17 -22.42 9.76
N TYR A 345 -14.08 -22.23 8.45
CA TYR A 345 -14.96 -22.84 7.45
C TYR A 345 -14.32 -24.00 6.69
N ASN A 346 -13.05 -24.32 6.97
CA ASN A 346 -12.27 -25.34 6.29
C ASN A 346 -12.29 -25.21 4.75
N LYS A 347 -12.13 -23.98 4.26
CA LYS A 347 -12.06 -23.61 2.84
C LYS A 347 -10.89 -22.65 2.65
N GLN A 348 -10.31 -22.59 1.46
CA GLN A 348 -9.28 -21.60 1.14
C GLN A 348 -9.83 -20.68 0.08
N LYS A 349 -9.91 -19.38 0.39
CA LYS A 349 -10.37 -18.38 -0.57
C LYS A 349 -9.45 -17.18 -0.58
N ARG A 350 -9.33 -16.57 -1.76
CA ARG A 350 -8.63 -15.30 -1.98
C ARG A 350 -9.61 -14.23 -2.43
N LEU A 351 -9.25 -12.97 -2.23
CA LEU A 351 -10.00 -11.84 -2.75
C LEU A 351 -9.56 -11.54 -4.19
N SER A 352 -10.50 -11.22 -5.09
CA SER A 352 -10.16 -10.74 -6.43
C SER A 352 -9.48 -9.36 -6.36
N GLN A 353 -8.73 -8.98 -7.40
CA GLN A 353 -8.05 -7.67 -7.42
C GLN A 353 -9.05 -6.51 -7.41
N GLU A 354 -10.18 -6.69 -8.07
CA GLU A 354 -11.24 -5.69 -8.16
C GLU A 354 -11.94 -5.52 -6.81
N ALA A 355 -12.26 -6.63 -6.11
CA ALA A 355 -12.83 -6.59 -4.77
C ALA A 355 -11.84 -6.00 -3.74
N HIS A 356 -10.55 -6.26 -3.90
CA HIS A 356 -9.51 -5.63 -3.08
C HIS A 356 -9.44 -4.12 -3.30
N HIS A 357 -9.43 -3.67 -4.55
CA HIS A 357 -9.41 -2.25 -4.91
C HIS A 357 -10.67 -1.51 -4.41
N LEU A 358 -11.82 -2.17 -4.46
CA LEU A 358 -13.07 -1.68 -3.89
C LEU A 358 -12.93 -1.40 -2.39
N LEU A 359 -12.44 -2.37 -1.60
CA LEU A 359 -12.30 -2.22 -0.15
C LEU A 359 -11.28 -1.14 0.25
N LEU A 360 -10.21 -0.95 -0.52
CA LEU A 360 -9.20 0.10 -0.28
C LEU A 360 -9.71 1.53 -0.49
N ASN A 361 -10.73 1.69 -1.33
CA ASN A 361 -11.31 2.99 -1.66
C ASN A 361 -12.65 3.24 -0.96
N HIS A 362 -13.26 2.21 -0.39
CA HIS A 362 -14.47 2.33 0.41
C HIS A 362 -14.24 3.14 1.69
N SER A 363 -15.25 3.89 2.13
CA SER A 363 -15.17 4.76 3.32
C SER A 363 -15.10 3.98 4.64
N LEU A 364 -15.65 2.75 4.67
CA LEU A 364 -15.68 1.81 5.80
C LEU A 364 -16.05 2.54 7.11
N LEU A 365 -17.24 3.14 7.16
CA LEU A 365 -17.73 3.93 8.31
C LEU A 365 -17.83 3.10 9.60
N GLY A 366 -18.08 1.79 9.49
CA GLY A 366 -18.04 0.84 10.60
C GLY A 366 -16.63 0.28 10.88
N ASN A 367 -15.60 0.85 10.24
CA ASN A 367 -14.18 0.57 10.45
C ASN A 367 -13.85 -0.94 10.34
N VAL A 368 -13.09 -1.48 11.28
CA VAL A 368 -12.65 -2.88 11.26
C VAL A 368 -13.83 -3.83 11.40
N ARG A 369 -14.87 -3.46 12.18
CA ARG A 369 -16.09 -4.28 12.32
C ARG A 369 -16.82 -4.46 10.99
N GLU A 370 -16.95 -3.39 10.22
CA GLU A 370 -17.55 -3.47 8.87
C GLU A 370 -16.68 -4.31 7.94
N LEU A 371 -15.37 -4.08 7.91
CA LEU A 371 -14.44 -4.86 7.08
C LEU A 371 -14.55 -6.37 7.35
N ILE A 372 -14.57 -6.79 8.61
CA ILE A 372 -14.74 -8.19 9.01
C ILE A 372 -16.04 -8.76 8.46
N ASN A 373 -17.16 -8.05 8.66
CA ASN A 373 -18.47 -8.50 8.21
C ASN A 373 -18.54 -8.64 6.68
N VAL A 374 -17.96 -7.68 5.95
CA VAL A 374 -17.93 -7.68 4.49
C VAL A 374 -17.10 -8.84 3.95
N LEU A 375 -15.92 -9.08 4.54
CA LEU A 375 -15.06 -10.20 4.17
C LEU A 375 -15.70 -11.54 4.51
N GLU A 376 -16.29 -11.69 5.69
CA GLU A 376 -16.96 -12.93 6.08
C GLU A 376 -18.15 -13.23 5.16
N HIS A 377 -18.95 -12.21 4.82
CA HIS A 377 -20.05 -12.34 3.87
C HIS A 377 -19.59 -12.82 2.51
N GLY A 378 -18.58 -12.16 1.91
CA GLY A 378 -18.00 -12.58 0.63
C GLY A 378 -17.39 -13.99 0.71
N PHE A 379 -16.72 -14.31 1.82
CA PHE A 379 -16.14 -15.62 2.04
C PHE A 379 -17.21 -16.72 2.09
N VAL A 380 -18.38 -16.47 2.69
CA VAL A 380 -19.46 -17.46 2.77
C VAL A 380 -20.19 -17.60 1.43
N LEU A 381 -20.46 -16.50 0.73
CA LEU A 381 -21.26 -16.51 -0.51
C LEU A 381 -20.50 -16.95 -1.76
N ALA A 382 -19.20 -16.68 -1.85
CA ALA A 382 -18.44 -17.03 -3.05
C ALA A 382 -18.57 -18.53 -3.35
N GLU A 383 -18.95 -18.90 -4.57
CA GLU A 383 -19.06 -20.31 -4.95
C GLU A 383 -17.68 -20.93 -5.22
N ASN A 384 -16.74 -20.09 -5.67
CA ASN A 384 -15.37 -20.48 -6.04
C ASN A 384 -14.35 -20.08 -4.96
N ASP A 385 -13.09 -20.44 -5.19
CA ASP A 385 -11.95 -20.08 -4.34
C ASP A 385 -11.54 -18.60 -4.43
N GLU A 386 -12.25 -17.80 -5.22
CA GLU A 386 -11.99 -16.37 -5.42
C GLU A 386 -13.26 -15.56 -5.16
N ILE A 387 -13.18 -14.63 -4.20
CA ILE A 387 -14.26 -13.73 -3.79
C ILE A 387 -14.29 -12.55 -4.75
N GLN A 388 -15.37 -12.44 -5.51
CA GLN A 388 -15.60 -11.39 -6.50
C GLN A 388 -16.36 -10.21 -5.89
N ILE A 389 -16.42 -9.08 -6.59
CA ILE A 389 -17.22 -7.91 -6.16
C ILE A 389 -18.67 -8.29 -5.92
N SER A 390 -19.24 -9.16 -6.77
CA SER A 390 -20.64 -9.62 -6.68
C SER A 390 -20.97 -10.37 -5.39
N ASP A 391 -19.95 -10.93 -4.72
CA ASP A 391 -20.13 -11.71 -3.49
C ASP A 391 -20.13 -10.82 -2.24
N LEU A 392 -19.70 -9.56 -2.39
CA LEU A 392 -19.68 -8.58 -1.31
C LEU A 392 -21.07 -7.97 -1.08
N PRO A 393 -21.37 -7.46 0.13
CA PRO A 393 -22.64 -6.79 0.40
C PRO A 393 -22.89 -5.61 -0.55
N LYS A 394 -24.12 -5.49 -1.03
CA LYS A 394 -24.54 -4.41 -1.94
C LYS A 394 -24.25 -3.01 -1.40
N SER A 395 -24.32 -2.82 -0.08
CA SER A 395 -23.98 -1.54 0.57
C SER A 395 -22.55 -1.08 0.28
N CYS A 396 -21.60 -2.01 0.13
CA CYS A 396 -20.22 -1.69 -0.23
C CYS A 396 -20.05 -1.41 -1.72
N ILE A 397 -20.87 -2.05 -2.55
CA ILE A 397 -20.87 -1.87 -4.01
C ILE A 397 -21.49 -0.52 -4.38
N GLU A 398 -22.63 -0.18 -3.79
CA GLU A 398 -23.36 1.08 -4.04
C GLU A 398 -22.59 2.30 -3.52
N GLY A 399 -21.90 2.19 -2.38
CA GLY A 399 -21.01 3.24 -1.87
C GLY A 399 -19.82 3.54 -2.77
N TYR A 400 -19.39 2.58 -3.58
CA TYR A 400 -18.34 2.74 -4.60
C TYR A 400 -18.88 3.24 -5.93
N MET A 401 -20.05 2.75 -6.38
CA MET A 401 -20.69 3.24 -7.61
C MET A 401 -21.18 4.69 -7.49
N ALA A 402 -21.62 5.12 -6.29
CA ALA A 402 -21.93 6.53 -6.02
C ALA A 402 -20.67 7.42 -5.97
N GLN A 403 -19.49 6.86 -5.68
CA GLN A 403 -18.21 7.58 -5.71
C GLN A 403 -17.52 7.55 -7.09
N GLU A 404 -17.86 6.62 -7.98
CA GLU A 404 -17.47 6.67 -9.39
C GLU A 404 -18.23 7.74 -10.19
N GLU A 405 -19.39 8.21 -9.72
CA GLU A 405 -20.02 9.42 -10.24
C GLU A 405 -19.28 10.71 -9.80
N ASP A 406 -18.41 10.64 -8.77
CA ASP A 406 -17.76 11.81 -8.14
C ASP A 406 -16.21 11.76 -8.06
N ILE A 407 -15.53 10.84 -8.76
CA ILE A 407 -14.07 10.91 -8.98
C ILE A 407 -13.76 11.01 -10.49
N PRO A 408 -12.96 12.01 -10.92
CA PRO A 408 -12.86 12.39 -12.32
C PRO A 408 -12.11 11.33 -13.11
N GLN A 409 -12.84 10.58 -13.94
CA GLN A 409 -12.27 9.92 -15.11
C GLN A 409 -11.43 10.96 -15.86
N ARG A 410 -10.12 10.70 -15.95
CA ARG A 410 -9.10 11.37 -16.76
C ARG A 410 -9.71 12.35 -17.79
N ARG A 411 -10.03 13.56 -17.33
CA ARG A 411 -10.35 14.69 -18.19
C ARG A 411 -9.03 15.13 -18.82
N SER A 412 -8.67 14.49 -19.93
CA SER A 412 -7.83 15.13 -20.93
C SER A 412 -8.55 16.41 -21.37
N LYS A 413 -8.19 17.53 -20.73
CA LYS A 413 -8.51 18.93 -21.11
C LYS A 413 -9.75 19.06 -21.98
N GLU A 414 -10.93 18.95 -21.37
CA GLU A 414 -12.11 19.59 -21.93
C GLU A 414 -11.95 21.08 -21.73
N ILE A 415 -11.49 21.73 -22.78
CA ILE A 415 -11.62 23.16 -23.01
C ILE A 415 -13.10 23.52 -22.84
N GLU A 416 -13.32 24.50 -21.96
CA GLU A 416 -14.52 25.30 -21.76
C GLU A 416 -15.56 25.17 -22.88
N ALA A 417 -16.62 24.41 -22.63
CA ALA A 417 -17.91 24.59 -23.27
C ALA A 417 -18.76 25.47 -22.36
N SER A 418 -18.30 26.71 -22.15
CA SER A 418 -19.18 27.78 -21.68
C SER A 418 -20.22 28.05 -22.76
N SER A 419 -21.47 28.24 -22.33
CA SER A 419 -22.68 28.60 -23.08
C SER A 419 -23.36 27.47 -23.88
N PHE A 420 -24.22 26.71 -23.20
CA PHE A 420 -25.59 26.44 -23.69
C PHE A 420 -26.47 25.93 -22.53
N THR A 421 -26.60 26.77 -21.48
CA THR A 421 -27.69 26.65 -20.53
C THR A 421 -28.91 27.34 -21.16
N LEU A 422 -29.94 26.57 -21.49
CA LEU A 422 -31.23 27.14 -21.87
C LEU A 422 -31.83 27.82 -20.64
N SER A 423 -31.90 29.15 -20.65
CA SER A 423 -32.74 29.91 -19.73
C SER A 423 -34.19 29.88 -20.22
N ASP A 424 -35.14 29.89 -19.28
CA ASP A 424 -36.61 29.81 -19.48
C ASP A 424 -37.23 30.91 -20.40
N SER A 425 -36.41 31.77 -21.01
CA SER A 425 -36.83 32.83 -21.95
C SER A 425 -36.48 32.58 -23.41
N ASP A 426 -35.79 31.50 -23.75
CA ASP A 426 -35.47 31.19 -25.15
C ASP A 426 -36.59 30.36 -25.78
N SER A 427 -37.02 30.73 -26.99
CA SER A 427 -38.08 30.02 -27.71
C SER A 427 -37.77 28.52 -27.77
N LEU A 428 -38.71 27.71 -27.29
CA LEU A 428 -38.72 26.24 -27.36
C LEU A 428 -38.83 25.72 -28.81
N ASP A 429 -38.40 26.50 -29.79
CA ASP A 429 -38.38 26.07 -31.18
C ASP A 429 -37.28 25.04 -31.38
N PHE A 430 -37.71 23.79 -31.43
CA PHE A 430 -36.86 22.61 -31.57
C PHE A 430 -35.96 22.72 -32.82
N MET A 431 -36.45 23.34 -33.90
CA MET A 431 -35.67 23.47 -35.13
C MET A 431 -34.47 24.41 -34.98
N GLU A 432 -34.60 25.47 -34.18
CA GLU A 432 -33.53 26.43 -33.97
C GLU A 432 -32.43 25.85 -33.05
N ASN A 433 -32.84 25.20 -31.95
CA ASN A 433 -31.89 24.58 -31.01
C ASN A 433 -31.14 23.39 -31.63
N MET A 434 -31.83 22.58 -32.43
CA MET A 434 -31.18 21.49 -33.17
C MET A 434 -30.16 22.03 -34.18
N SER A 435 -30.47 23.15 -34.85
CA SER A 435 -29.54 23.80 -35.79
C SER A 435 -28.27 24.31 -35.09
N LYS A 436 -28.39 24.89 -33.89
CA LYS A 436 -27.24 25.38 -33.11
C LYS A 436 -26.32 24.24 -32.65
N LEU A 437 -26.91 23.12 -32.22
CA LEU A 437 -26.17 21.90 -31.87
C LEU A 437 -25.46 21.30 -33.09
N GLU A 438 -26.11 21.23 -34.26
CA GLU A 438 -25.48 20.74 -35.49
C GLU A 438 -24.27 21.59 -35.88
N VAL A 439 -24.40 22.92 -35.84
CA VAL A 439 -23.29 23.85 -36.12
C VAL A 439 -22.14 23.66 -35.12
N ALA A 440 -22.43 23.57 -33.82
CA ALA A 440 -21.42 23.39 -32.78
C ALA A 440 -20.62 22.10 -32.96
N LEU A 441 -21.29 20.99 -33.29
CA LEU A 441 -20.64 19.70 -33.53
C LEU A 441 -19.75 19.73 -34.77
N ILE A 442 -20.21 20.35 -35.86
CA ILE A 442 -19.44 20.48 -37.10
C ILE A 442 -18.18 21.33 -36.89
N VAL A 443 -18.31 22.48 -36.21
CA VAL A 443 -17.17 23.34 -35.87
C VAL A 443 -16.16 22.59 -34.98
N LYS A 444 -16.64 21.86 -33.96
CA LYS A 444 -15.79 21.08 -33.05
C LYS A 444 -15.03 19.98 -33.79
N ALA A 445 -15.67 19.29 -34.73
CA ALA A 445 -15.03 18.26 -35.55
C ALA A 445 -14.01 18.85 -36.54
N LEU A 446 -14.28 20.01 -37.14
CA LEU A 446 -13.33 20.72 -38.01
C LEU A 446 -12.11 21.24 -37.23
N LYS A 447 -12.30 21.80 -36.03
CA LYS A 447 -11.18 22.22 -35.16
C LYS A 447 -10.30 21.04 -34.74
N ARG A 448 -10.89 19.94 -34.27
CA ARG A 448 -10.12 18.74 -33.85
C ARG A 448 -9.40 18.01 -34.99
N SER A 449 -9.82 18.24 -36.23
CA SER A 449 -9.21 17.64 -37.42
C SER A 449 -8.25 18.59 -38.16
N ASN A 450 -7.90 19.75 -37.59
CA ASN A 450 -7.12 20.80 -38.25
C ASN A 450 -7.67 21.14 -39.65
N ASN A 451 -8.99 21.31 -39.73
CA ASN A 451 -9.74 21.61 -40.95
C ASN A 451 -9.70 20.52 -42.04
N ASN A 452 -9.26 19.30 -41.70
CA ASN A 452 -9.30 18.17 -42.62
C ASN A 452 -10.71 17.56 -42.69
N ARG A 453 -11.45 17.96 -43.74
CA ARG A 453 -12.86 17.58 -43.97
C ARG A 453 -13.09 16.06 -44.02
N SER A 454 -12.20 15.29 -44.64
CA SER A 454 -12.35 13.82 -44.69
C SER A 454 -12.23 13.17 -43.30
N LYS A 455 -11.39 13.74 -42.43
CA LYS A 455 -11.22 13.25 -41.06
C LYS A 455 -12.39 13.71 -40.17
N ALA A 456 -12.86 14.95 -40.33
CA ALA A 456 -14.04 15.48 -39.65
C ALA A 456 -15.31 14.65 -39.93
N ILE A 457 -15.53 14.27 -41.20
CA ILE A 457 -16.68 13.46 -41.63
C ILE A 457 -16.67 12.09 -40.95
N LYS A 458 -15.51 11.42 -40.90
CA LYS A 458 -15.36 10.15 -40.17
C LYS A 458 -15.61 10.30 -38.68
N MET A 459 -15.17 11.41 -38.07
CA MET A 459 -15.37 11.67 -36.64
C MET A 459 -16.83 11.95 -36.27
N LEU A 460 -17.58 12.58 -37.16
CA LEU A 460 -19.00 12.87 -36.96
C LEU A 460 -19.91 11.68 -37.29
N GLY A 461 -19.39 10.66 -37.98
CA GLY A 461 -20.16 9.47 -38.35
C GLY A 461 -21.26 9.73 -39.39
N ILE A 462 -21.19 10.85 -40.13
CA ILE A 462 -22.18 11.20 -41.16
C ILE A 462 -21.64 10.99 -42.58
N SER A 463 -22.54 10.88 -43.56
CA SER A 463 -22.13 10.72 -44.96
C SER A 463 -21.47 11.99 -45.50
N ARG A 464 -20.57 11.84 -46.49
CA ARG A 464 -19.88 12.97 -47.13
C ARG A 464 -20.87 14.03 -47.64
N GLN A 465 -21.92 13.60 -48.33
CA GLN A 465 -22.95 14.49 -48.87
C GLN A 465 -23.64 15.28 -47.75
N SER A 466 -24.06 14.58 -46.68
CA SER A 466 -24.74 15.19 -45.54
C SER A 466 -23.88 16.20 -44.76
N PHE A 467 -22.55 16.02 -44.77
CA PHE A 467 -21.61 16.98 -44.19
C PHE A 467 -21.49 18.25 -45.05
N TYR A 468 -21.33 18.11 -46.37
CA TYR A 468 -21.22 19.27 -47.26
C TYR A 468 -22.53 20.06 -47.35
N ASP A 469 -23.67 19.39 -47.30
CA ASP A 469 -24.99 20.05 -47.29
C ASP A 469 -25.16 20.92 -46.04
N ARG A 470 -24.77 20.42 -44.86
CA ARG A 470 -24.78 21.21 -43.62
C ARG A 470 -23.74 22.33 -43.61
N LEU A 471 -22.56 22.09 -44.16
CA LEU A 471 -21.51 23.10 -44.25
C LEU A 471 -21.89 24.28 -45.15
N LYS A 472 -22.66 24.01 -46.21
CA LYS A 472 -23.26 25.03 -47.08
C LYS A 472 -24.47 25.71 -46.42
N LYS A 473 -25.30 24.95 -45.71
CA LYS A 473 -26.49 25.47 -45.01
C LYS A 473 -26.12 26.46 -43.90
N TYR A 474 -25.03 26.21 -43.18
CA TYR A 474 -24.59 27.00 -42.01
C TYR A 474 -23.24 27.72 -42.22
N GLU A 475 -22.91 28.06 -43.47
CA GLU A 475 -21.59 28.57 -43.86
C GLU A 475 -21.18 29.85 -43.09
N LYS A 476 -22.15 30.74 -42.83
CA LYS A 476 -21.93 32.00 -42.11
C LYS A 476 -21.67 31.78 -40.61
N GLU A 477 -22.42 30.91 -39.94
CA GLU A 477 -22.20 30.65 -38.51
C GLU A 477 -20.91 29.86 -38.28
N ILE A 478 -20.63 28.87 -39.14
CA ILE A 478 -19.40 28.06 -39.04
C ILE A 478 -18.15 28.94 -39.24
N SER A 479 -18.19 29.88 -40.19
CA SER A 479 -17.08 30.81 -40.46
C SER A 479 -16.82 31.78 -39.31
N TYR A 480 -17.86 32.18 -38.57
CA TYR A 480 -17.72 33.05 -37.40
C TYR A 480 -16.94 32.36 -36.26
N TYR A 481 -17.17 31.07 -36.03
CA TYR A 481 -16.50 30.31 -34.97
C TYR A 481 -15.13 29.70 -35.35
N LEU A 482 -14.76 29.75 -36.64
CA LEU A 482 -13.48 29.24 -37.16
C LEU A 482 -12.42 30.32 -37.42
N LYS A 483 -12.79 31.61 -37.36
CA LYS A 483 -11.82 32.70 -37.12
C LYS A 483 -11.31 32.62 -35.68
#